data_AF-A0A8J2RA14-F1
#
_entry.id   AF-A0A8J2RA14-F1
#
_cell.length_a   1.000
_cell.length_b   1.000
_cell.length_c   1.000
_cell.angle_alpha   90.00
_cell.angle_beta   90.00
_cell.angle_gamma   90.00
#
_symmetry.space_group_name_H-M   'P 1'
#
loop_
_entity.id
_entity.type
_entity.pdbx_description
1 polymer ?
#
loop_
_entity_poly.entity_id
_entity_poly.type
_entity_poly.pdbx_seq_one_letter_code
_entity_poly.pdbx_strand_id
1 'polypeptide(L)'
;MVSRIVVLCMVVGLACGATWISQQPVKPPEHAHKEGCYIEEIDDVIPYGQDVSPIGVCYRIECSGYQLSYASCGVVLTEDPNCYKTETDLKRPYPECCPDIKCEVENKI
;
A
#
# COMPACT_ATOMS: atom_id res chain seq x y z
N MET A 1 27.73 -6.65 26.53
CA MET A 1 27.05 -5.32 26.47
C MET A 1 26.60 -5.11 25.03
N VAL A 2 25.40 -5.56 24.68
CA VAL A 2 24.78 -5.23 23.39
C VAL A 2 24.60 -3.71 23.39
N SER A 3 25.37 -3.03 22.54
CA SER A 3 25.44 -1.58 22.52
C SER A 3 24.04 -1.00 22.29
N ARG A 4 23.61 -0.04 23.11
CA ARG A 4 22.30 0.65 22.97
C ARG A 4 22.03 1.14 21.54
N ILE A 5 23.09 1.42 20.79
CA ILE A 5 23.07 1.77 19.38
C ILE A 5 22.48 0.65 18.52
N VAL A 6 22.84 -0.61 18.75
CA VAL A 6 22.32 -1.78 18.01
C VAL A 6 20.82 -1.96 18.27
N VAL A 7 20.38 -1.72 19.51
CA VAL A 7 18.96 -1.78 19.88
C VAL A 7 18.18 -0.66 19.20
N LEU A 8 18.71 0.57 19.19
CA LEU A 8 18.07 1.71 18.50
C LEU A 8 17.98 1.48 16.98
N CYS A 9 19.01 0.92 16.34
CA CYS A 9 18.99 0.62 14.91
C CYS A 9 17.93 -0.46 14.55
N MET A 10 17.73 -1.47 15.39
CA MET A 10 16.67 -2.48 15.17
C MET A 10 15.26 -1.89 15.28
N VAL A 11 15.03 -0.99 16.25
CA VAL A 11 13.71 -0.36 16.43
C VAL A 11 13.34 0.53 15.24
N VAL A 12 14.30 1.25 14.66
CA VAL A 12 14.07 2.08 13.46
C VAL A 12 13.75 1.23 12.23
N GLY A 13 14.37 0.06 12.09
CA GLY A 13 14.11 -0.86 10.97
C GLY A 13 12.69 -1.46 10.95
N LEU A 14 12.03 -1.55 12.11
CA LEU A 14 10.67 -2.08 12.26
C LEU A 14 9.57 -1.07 11.86
N ALA A 15 9.90 0.21 11.66
CA ALA A 15 8.90 1.25 11.38
C ALA A 15 8.36 1.23 9.93
N CYS A 16 8.97 0.49 9.02
CA CYS A 16 8.55 0.39 7.61
C CYS A 16 7.68 -0.86 7.38
N GLY A 17 6.44 -0.86 7.88
CA GLY A 17 5.55 -2.04 7.83
C GLY A 17 4.50 -2.07 6.72
N ALA A 18 4.42 -1.05 5.86
CA ALA A 18 3.33 -0.92 4.88
C ALA A 18 3.76 -1.13 3.42
N THR A 19 5.02 -1.47 3.17
CA THR A 19 5.51 -1.72 1.82
C THR A 19 6.11 -3.11 1.69
N TRP A 20 5.92 -3.73 0.53
CA TRP A 20 6.58 -4.98 0.17
C TRP A 20 7.02 -4.94 -1.29
N ILE A 21 8.00 -5.77 -1.65
CA ILE A 21 8.50 -5.90 -3.01
C ILE A 21 8.19 -7.32 -3.48
N SER A 22 7.70 -7.46 -4.70
CA SER A 22 7.59 -8.75 -5.39
C SER A 22 8.47 -8.77 -6.63
N GLN A 23 8.84 -10.00 -7.03
CA GLN A 23 9.37 -10.20 -8.38
C GLN A 23 8.27 -9.94 -9.39
N GLN A 24 8.66 -9.43 -10.56
CA GLN A 24 7.73 -9.22 -11.66
C GLN A 24 7.16 -10.57 -12.14
N PRO A 25 5.83 -10.70 -12.27
CA PRO A 25 5.21 -11.89 -12.85
C PRO A 25 5.63 -12.09 -14.31
N VAL A 26 5.59 -13.34 -14.76
CA VAL A 26 5.86 -13.66 -16.17
C VAL A 26 4.77 -13.04 -17.02
N LYS A 27 5.17 -12.13 -17.92
CA LYS A 27 4.25 -11.42 -18.82
C LYS A 27 3.59 -12.42 -19.78
N PRO A 28 2.24 -12.46 -19.86
CA PRO A 28 1.56 -13.32 -20.81
C PRO A 28 1.93 -12.98 -22.27
N PRO A 29 1.87 -13.94 -23.21
CA PRO A 29 2.22 -13.71 -24.62
C PRO A 29 1.44 -12.57 -25.26
N GLU A 30 0.19 -12.38 -24.83
CA GLU A 30 -0.72 -11.34 -25.34
C GLU A 30 -0.19 -9.93 -25.04
N HIS A 31 0.48 -9.75 -23.90
CA HIS A 31 1.06 -8.47 -23.49
C HIS A 31 2.54 -8.34 -23.84
N ALA A 32 3.19 -9.37 -24.40
CA ALA A 32 4.62 -9.41 -24.64
C ALA A 32 5.17 -8.25 -25.50
N HIS A 33 4.31 -7.66 -26.33
CA HIS A 33 4.63 -6.52 -27.18
C HIS A 33 4.67 -5.17 -26.44
N LYS A 34 4.12 -5.09 -25.21
CA LYS A 34 4.09 -3.86 -24.40
C LYS A 34 5.34 -3.78 -23.52
N GLU A 35 6.02 -2.65 -23.55
CA GLU A 35 7.16 -2.36 -22.67
C GLU A 35 6.68 -1.95 -21.27
N GLY A 36 7.33 -2.46 -20.21
CA GLY A 36 6.94 -2.18 -18.82
C GLY A 36 6.67 -3.42 -17.97
N CYS A 37 6.09 -3.21 -16.78
CA CYS A 37 5.75 -4.27 -15.84
C CYS A 37 4.31 -4.76 -16.08
N TYR A 38 4.14 -6.08 -16.12
CA TYR A 38 2.81 -6.69 -16.12
C TYR A 38 2.23 -6.71 -14.71
N ILE A 39 0.97 -6.33 -14.59
CA ILE A 39 0.21 -6.18 -13.34
C ILE A 39 -0.98 -7.13 -13.42
N GLU A 40 -0.99 -8.16 -12.57
CA GLU A 40 -2.01 -9.22 -12.58
C GLU A 40 -3.40 -8.68 -12.24
N GLU A 41 -3.50 -7.68 -11.35
CA GLU A 41 -4.76 -7.14 -10.87
C GLU A 41 -5.57 -6.39 -11.93
N ILE A 42 -4.92 -5.89 -12.97
CA ILE A 42 -5.57 -5.19 -14.09
C ILE A 42 -5.41 -5.92 -15.42
N ASP A 43 -4.72 -7.08 -15.42
CA ASP A 43 -4.37 -7.85 -16.62
C ASP A 43 -3.76 -6.96 -17.71
N ASP A 44 -2.82 -6.09 -17.33
CA ASP A 44 -2.15 -5.21 -18.30
C ASP A 44 -0.74 -4.79 -17.88
N VAL A 45 -0.03 -4.14 -18.80
CA VAL A 45 1.33 -3.64 -18.63
C VAL A 45 1.31 -2.14 -18.40
N ILE A 46 1.95 -1.69 -17.32
CA ILE A 46 2.20 -0.28 -17.06
C ILE A 46 3.65 0.09 -17.38
N PRO A 47 3.92 1.33 -17.86
CA PRO A 47 5.27 1.77 -18.15
C PRO A 47 6.20 1.77 -16.91
N TYR A 48 7.50 1.70 -17.16
CA TYR A 48 8.49 1.83 -16.10
C TYR A 48 8.42 3.20 -15.40
N GLY A 49 8.58 3.19 -14.08
CA GLY A 49 8.49 4.40 -13.24
C GLY A 49 7.06 4.92 -13.07
N GLN A 50 6.04 4.15 -13.46
CA GLN A 50 4.64 4.47 -13.22
C GLN A 50 4.07 3.57 -12.11
N ASP A 51 2.99 4.05 -11.52
CA ASP A 51 2.22 3.34 -10.52
C ASP A 51 0.75 3.21 -10.94
N VAL A 52 0.09 2.22 -10.34
CA VAL A 52 -1.35 2.00 -10.48
C VAL A 52 -1.95 1.63 -9.14
N SER A 53 -3.21 1.98 -8.96
CA SER A 53 -4.00 1.62 -7.78
C SER A 53 -5.27 0.90 -8.24
N PRO A 54 -5.21 -0.44 -8.43
CA PRO A 54 -6.34 -1.21 -8.97
C PRO A 54 -7.56 -1.16 -8.04
N ILE A 55 -8.76 -1.12 -8.62
CA ILE A 55 -10.01 -1.24 -7.87
C ILE A 55 -10.23 -2.70 -7.47
N GLY A 56 -10.75 -2.95 -6.27
CA GLY A 56 -10.95 -4.31 -5.73
C GLY A 56 -9.84 -4.76 -4.78
N VAL A 57 -8.71 -4.04 -4.75
CA VAL A 57 -7.63 -4.19 -3.77
C VAL A 57 -7.27 -2.83 -3.18
N CYS A 58 -6.68 -2.79 -1.99
CA CYS A 58 -6.35 -1.54 -1.32
C CYS A 58 -4.85 -1.39 -1.07
N TYR A 59 -4.12 -1.30 -2.18
CA TYR A 59 -2.70 -0.97 -2.22
C TYR A 59 -2.37 -0.36 -3.58
N ARG A 60 -1.28 0.40 -3.62
CA ARG A 60 -0.67 0.90 -4.86
C ARG A 60 0.44 -0.04 -5.29
N ILE A 61 0.62 -0.19 -6.60
CA ILE A 61 1.67 -0.99 -7.22
C ILE A 61 2.52 -0.06 -8.08
N GLU A 62 3.84 -0.05 -7.85
CA GLU A 62 4.81 0.75 -8.57
C GLU A 62 5.73 -0.15 -9.40
N CYS A 63 5.89 0.17 -10.67
CA CYS A 63 6.74 -0.55 -11.60
C CYS A 63 8.15 0.03 -11.63
N SER A 64 9.11 -0.66 -11.00
CA SER A 64 10.51 -0.23 -10.91
C SER A 64 11.46 -1.04 -11.80
N GLY A 65 11.00 -1.44 -13.00
CA GLY A 65 11.81 -2.22 -13.94
C GLY A 65 11.60 -3.72 -13.75
N TYR A 66 12.45 -4.34 -12.94
CA TYR A 66 12.46 -5.80 -12.72
C TYR A 66 11.66 -6.26 -11.49
N GLN A 67 11.07 -5.31 -10.77
CA GLN A 67 10.43 -5.53 -9.48
C GLN A 67 9.20 -4.63 -9.38
N LEU A 68 8.19 -5.16 -8.69
CA LEU A 68 7.00 -4.43 -8.32
C LEU A 68 7.11 -4.06 -6.85
N SER A 69 6.93 -2.78 -6.54
CA SER A 69 6.84 -2.31 -5.16
C SER A 69 5.40 -2.01 -4.82
N TYR A 70 4.96 -2.45 -3.66
CA TYR A 70 3.59 -2.30 -3.22
C TYR A 70 3.54 -1.44 -1.97
N ALA A 71 2.50 -0.62 -1.85
CA ALA A 71 2.22 0.18 -0.65
C ALA A 71 0.77 -0.02 -0.22
N SER A 72 0.56 -0.60 0.97
CA SER A 72 -0.75 -0.74 1.59
C SER A 72 -1.07 0.41 2.55
N CYS A 73 -2.26 0.36 3.13
CA CYS A 73 -2.69 1.31 4.15
C CYS A 73 -1.83 1.17 5.42
N GLY A 74 -1.55 2.30 6.06
CA GLY A 74 -1.00 2.31 7.41
C GLY A 74 -1.97 1.74 8.43
N VAL A 75 -1.44 1.29 9.56
CA VAL A 75 -2.26 0.88 10.70
C VAL A 75 -2.81 2.13 11.39
N VAL A 76 -4.13 2.26 11.43
CA VAL A 76 -4.84 3.28 12.19
C VAL A 76 -5.55 2.64 13.39
N LEU A 77 -5.44 3.28 14.56
CA LEU A 77 -6.00 2.85 15.84
C LEU A 77 -6.46 4.11 16.61
N THR A 78 -7.55 3.97 17.37
CA THR A 78 -8.05 5.00 18.29
C THR A 78 -8.49 4.37 19.60
N GLU A 79 -8.24 5.05 20.71
CA GLU A 79 -8.75 4.70 22.04
C GLU A 79 -9.91 5.62 22.48
N ASP A 80 -10.18 6.70 21.72
CA ASP A 80 -11.28 7.62 22.00
C ASP A 80 -12.63 6.94 21.71
N PRO A 81 -13.54 6.84 22.70
CA PRO A 81 -14.84 6.20 22.51
C PRO A 81 -15.77 6.96 21.53
N ASN A 82 -15.50 8.22 21.24
CA ASN A 82 -16.26 9.02 20.27
C ASN A 82 -15.72 8.87 18.84
N CYS A 83 -14.65 8.11 18.66
CA CYS A 83 -14.04 7.89 17.37
C CYS A 83 -14.09 6.42 17.00
N TYR A 84 -14.39 6.14 15.74
CA TYR A 84 -14.41 4.80 15.20
C TYR A 84 -13.55 4.71 13.94
N LYS A 85 -12.97 3.54 13.72
CA LYS A 85 -12.25 3.22 12.50
C LYS A 85 -13.26 2.91 11.40
N THR A 86 -13.12 3.53 10.24
CA THR A 86 -13.94 3.19 9.07
C THR A 86 -13.48 1.88 8.46
N GLU A 87 -14.39 1.21 7.77
CA GLU A 87 -14.06 0.03 6.97
C GLU A 87 -13.29 0.42 5.70
N THR A 88 -12.54 -0.54 5.16
CA THR A 88 -11.87 -0.40 3.85
C THR A 88 -12.92 -0.37 2.73
N ASP A 89 -12.85 0.63 1.84
CA ASP A 89 -13.75 0.75 0.68
C ASP A 89 -13.05 0.32 -0.62
N LEU A 90 -13.12 -0.97 -0.94
CA LEU A 90 -12.50 -1.55 -2.15
C LEU A 90 -13.12 -1.06 -3.47
N LYS A 91 -14.17 -0.23 -3.43
CA LYS A 91 -14.75 0.41 -4.63
C LYS A 91 -13.96 1.65 -5.04
N ARG A 92 -13.04 2.12 -4.20
CA ARG A 92 -12.17 3.25 -4.47
C ARG A 92 -10.73 2.78 -4.67
N PRO A 93 -9.92 3.53 -5.43
CA PRO A 93 -8.49 3.24 -5.52
C PRO A 93 -7.77 3.61 -4.22
N TYR A 94 -6.60 3.02 -3.99
CA TYR A 94 -5.65 3.54 -3.01
C TYR A 94 -5.26 4.99 -3.36
N PRO A 95 -5.14 5.91 -2.39
CA PRO A 95 -5.27 5.72 -0.94
C PRO A 95 -6.71 5.90 -0.40
N GLU A 96 -7.69 6.24 -1.23
CA GLU A 96 -9.05 6.54 -0.77
C GLU A 96 -9.81 5.33 -0.22
N CYS A 97 -9.41 4.12 -0.59
CA CYS A 97 -9.94 2.89 -0.01
C CYS A 97 -9.51 2.65 1.45
N CYS A 98 -8.49 3.36 1.94
CA CYS A 98 -7.91 3.08 3.24
C CYS A 98 -8.85 3.43 4.39
N PRO A 99 -8.84 2.63 5.47
CA PRO A 99 -9.58 2.96 6.68
C PRO A 99 -8.99 4.21 7.36
N ASP A 100 -9.87 5.04 7.88
CA ASP A 100 -9.51 6.27 8.60
C ASP A 100 -10.25 6.33 9.95
N ILE A 101 -9.87 7.25 10.82
CA ILE A 101 -10.55 7.50 12.09
C ILE A 101 -11.56 8.63 11.91
N LYS A 102 -12.84 8.32 12.09
CA LYS A 102 -13.90 9.32 12.13
C LYS A 102 -14.38 9.49 13.56
N CYS A 103 -14.44 10.75 14.00
CA CYS A 103 -14.96 11.11 15.30
C CYS A 103 -16.33 11.75 15.16
N GLU A 104 -17.26 11.33 16.00
CA GLU A 104 -18.51 12.05 16.19
C GLU A 104 -18.17 13.37 16.89
N VAL A 105 -18.08 14.45 16.12
CA VAL A 105 -17.97 15.78 16.69
C VAL A 105 -19.32 16.07 17.31
N GLU A 106 -19.43 15.97 18.63
CA GLU A 106 -20.54 16.58 19.34
C GLU A 106 -20.55 18.06 18.93
N ASN A 107 -21.50 18.44 18.09
CA ASN A 107 -21.79 19.83 17.78
C ASN A 107 -22.24 20.50 19.09
N LYS A 108 -21.28 20.97 19.89
CA LYS A 108 -21.50 21.94 20.95
C LYS A 108 -21.81 23.28 20.29
N ILE A 109 -23.05 23.41 19.81
CA ILE A 109 -23.70 24.69 19.56
C ILE A 109 -24.35 25.12 20.87
#